data_AF-A0A379TIX9-F1
#
_entry.id   AF-A0A379TIX9-F1
#
_cell.length_a   1.000
_cell.length_b   1.000
_cell.length_c   1.000
_cell.angle_alpha   90.00
_cell.angle_beta   90.00
_cell.angle_gamma   90.00
#
_symmetry.space_group_name_H-M   'P 1'
#
loop_
_entity.id
_entity.type
_entity.pdbx_description
1 polymer ?
#
loop_
_entity_poly.entity_id
_entity_poly.type
_entity_poly.pdbx_seq_one_letter_code
_entity_poly.pdbx_strand_id
1 'polypeptide(L)'
;MLNATGAKIIVCDPRKIETARIADMHIALKNGSNIALLNAMGHVIIEENLYDKAFVASRTEGFEEYRKIVEGYTPESVEEITGVSAQEIRQAARMYAGAKSAAILWGMGVTQFYQGVETVRSLTSLAMLTGNLGKPQRGREPGSRPEQRSGRVRYGRSAGYLSRLPVR
;
A
#
# COMPACT_ATOMS: atom_id res chain seq x y z
N MET A 1 0.13 14.99 23.17
CA MET A 1 1.55 14.72 22.84
C MET A 1 1.57 13.66 21.76
N LEU A 2 1.79 14.07 20.51
CA LEU A 2 1.58 13.25 19.31
C LEU A 2 2.89 12.56 18.89
N ASN A 3 2.80 11.26 18.61
CA ASN A 3 3.89 10.33 18.24
C ASN A 3 4.96 10.04 19.31
N ALA A 4 4.59 9.26 20.32
CA ALA A 4 5.52 8.71 21.32
C ALA A 4 6.60 7.75 20.75
N THR A 5 6.53 7.39 19.46
CA THR A 5 7.44 6.44 18.81
C THR A 5 8.23 7.01 17.62
N GLY A 6 7.97 8.26 17.21
CA GLY A 6 8.64 8.89 16.05
C GLY A 6 8.26 8.30 14.67
N ALA A 7 7.18 7.51 14.59
CA ALA A 7 6.70 6.93 13.35
C ALA A 7 6.08 7.98 12.41
N LYS A 8 6.27 7.85 11.10
CA LYS A 8 5.62 8.71 10.10
C LYS A 8 4.23 8.17 9.74
N ILE A 9 3.25 9.06 9.62
CA ILE A 9 1.86 8.70 9.29
C ILE A 9 1.47 9.35 7.96
N ILE A 10 1.06 8.51 7.00
CA ILE A 10 0.47 8.94 5.73
C ILE A 10 -1.00 8.53 5.75
N VAL A 11 -1.91 9.48 5.50
CA VAL A 11 -3.35 9.22 5.38
C VAL A 11 -3.77 9.47 3.95
N CYS A 12 -4.33 8.46 3.29
CA CYS A 12 -4.93 8.59 1.96
C CYS A 12 -6.45 8.54 2.12
N ASP A 13 -7.10 9.71 2.19
CA ASP A 13 -8.55 9.81 2.33
C ASP A 13 -9.04 11.10 1.65
N PRO A 14 -10.09 11.05 0.80
CA PRO A 14 -10.69 12.25 0.20
C PRO A 14 -11.17 13.28 1.23
N ARG A 15 -11.51 12.82 2.44
CA ARG A 15 -12.04 13.63 3.54
C ARG A 15 -10.93 13.94 4.55
N LYS A 16 -11.06 15.09 5.20
CA LYS A 16 -10.22 15.46 6.35
C LYS A 16 -10.77 14.80 7.63
N ILE A 17 -10.42 13.54 7.83
CA ILE A 17 -10.79 12.77 9.04
C ILE A 17 -9.87 13.10 10.23
N GLU A 18 -10.22 12.69 11.45
CA GLU A 18 -9.41 12.94 12.65
C GLU A 18 -7.97 12.43 12.51
N THR A 19 -7.77 11.25 11.88
CA THR A 19 -6.43 10.70 11.63
C THR A 19 -5.59 11.60 10.71
N ALA A 20 -6.22 12.34 9.79
CA ALA A 20 -5.51 13.27 8.91
C ALA A 20 -4.93 14.47 9.70
N ARG A 21 -5.52 14.84 10.85
CA ARG A 21 -5.03 15.94 11.69
C ARG A 21 -3.70 15.62 12.39
N ILE A 22 -3.39 14.34 12.54
CA ILE A 22 -2.18 13.85 13.19
C ILE A 22 -1.20 13.22 12.19
N ALA A 23 -1.51 13.26 10.89
CA ALA A 23 -0.69 12.70 9.84
C ALA A 23 0.46 13.65 9.48
N ASP A 24 1.64 13.09 9.18
CA ASP A 24 2.73 13.84 8.57
C ASP A 24 2.38 14.24 7.13
N MET A 25 1.53 13.45 6.47
CA MET A 25 1.10 13.70 5.11
C MET A 25 -0.35 13.23 4.90
N HIS A 26 -1.20 14.12 4.38
CA HIS A 26 -2.58 13.80 4.03
C HIS A 26 -2.74 13.89 2.51
N ILE A 27 -2.99 12.75 1.87
CA ILE A 27 -3.28 12.64 0.44
C ILE A 27 -4.79 12.66 0.24
N ALA A 28 -5.30 13.83 -0.14
CA ALA A 28 -6.72 14.06 -0.41
C ALA A 28 -7.09 13.65 -1.85
N LEU A 29 -6.98 12.36 -2.16
CA LEU A 29 -7.30 11.83 -3.48
C LEU A 29 -8.80 11.93 -3.83
N LYS A 30 -9.12 12.01 -5.11
CA LYS A 30 -10.49 11.91 -5.64
C LYS A 30 -11.08 10.53 -5.38
N ASN A 31 -12.38 10.47 -5.10
CA ASN A 31 -13.10 9.21 -4.88
C ASN A 31 -12.90 8.23 -6.05
N GLY A 32 -12.57 6.97 -5.76
CA GLY A 32 -12.40 5.92 -6.77
C GLY A 32 -11.04 5.91 -7.48
N SER A 33 -10.13 6.86 -7.18
CA SER A 33 -8.81 6.95 -7.83
C SER A 33 -7.70 6.11 -7.16
N ASN A 34 -8.07 5.20 -6.25
CA ASN A 34 -7.11 4.47 -5.41
C ASN A 34 -6.04 3.72 -6.21
N ILE A 35 -6.44 2.98 -7.26
CA ILE A 35 -5.50 2.18 -8.05
C ILE A 35 -4.50 3.06 -8.79
N ALA A 36 -4.95 4.21 -9.31
CA ALA A 36 -4.06 5.16 -9.98
C ALA A 36 -2.98 5.68 -9.02
N LEU A 37 -3.38 6.06 -7.80
CA LEU A 37 -2.44 6.49 -6.76
C LEU A 37 -1.45 5.37 -6.38
N LEU A 38 -1.96 4.15 -6.12
CA LEU A 38 -1.12 3.03 -5.67
C LEU A 38 -0.14 2.57 -6.74
N ASN A 39 -0.57 2.54 -8.00
CA ASN A 39 0.31 2.20 -9.12
C ASN A 39 1.37 3.28 -9.33
N ALA A 40 1.02 4.57 -9.19
CA ALA A 40 1.99 5.65 -9.29
C ALA A 40 3.00 5.65 -8.13
N MET A 41 2.57 5.31 -6.91
CA MET A 41 3.51 5.06 -5.82
C MET A 41 4.43 3.87 -6.13
N GLY A 42 3.90 2.78 -6.67
CA GLY A 42 4.68 1.61 -7.09
C GLY A 42 5.69 1.93 -8.20
N HIS A 43 5.28 2.76 -9.18
CA HIS A 43 6.13 3.29 -10.23
C HIS A 43 7.35 4.00 -9.65
N VAL A 44 7.14 4.99 -8.78
CA VAL A 44 8.23 5.76 -8.15
C VAL A 44 9.17 4.85 -7.37
N ILE A 45 8.65 3.90 -6.60
CA ILE A 45 9.48 2.99 -5.80
C ILE A 45 10.37 2.12 -6.70
N ILE A 46 9.87 1.68 -7.86
CA ILE A 46 10.64 0.87 -8.81
C ILE A 46 11.63 1.73 -9.59
N GLU A 47 11.18 2.86 -10.14
CA GLU A 47 11.98 3.80 -10.93
C GLU A 47 13.19 4.30 -10.12
N GLU A 48 12.97 4.71 -8.87
CA GLU A 48 14.01 5.20 -7.96
C GLU A 48 14.78 4.07 -7.26
N ASN A 49 14.54 2.80 -7.61
CA ASN A 49 15.21 1.63 -7.01
C ASN A 49 15.09 1.53 -5.47
N LEU A 50 13.98 1.99 -4.89
CA LEU A 50 13.74 2.04 -3.44
C LEU A 50 13.18 0.73 -2.86
N TYR A 51 12.94 -0.28 -3.70
CA TYR A 51 12.38 -1.56 -3.29
C TYR A 51 13.43 -2.53 -2.71
N ASP A 52 12.98 -3.46 -1.87
CA ASP A 52 13.82 -4.50 -1.28
C ASP A 52 14.10 -5.60 -2.33
N LYS A 53 15.17 -5.40 -3.12
CA LYS A 53 15.57 -6.32 -4.20
C LYS A 53 15.76 -7.76 -3.73
N ALA A 54 16.34 -7.95 -2.55
CA ALA A 54 16.59 -9.27 -1.99
C ALA A 54 15.28 -9.97 -1.58
N PHE A 55 14.37 -9.24 -0.94
CA PHE A 55 13.05 -9.75 -0.60
C PHE A 55 12.24 -10.08 -1.86
N VAL A 56 12.20 -9.17 -2.83
CA VAL A 56 11.49 -9.37 -4.10
C VAL A 56 11.99 -10.62 -4.81
N ALA A 57 13.32 -10.78 -4.98
CA ALA A 57 13.89 -11.93 -5.68
C ALA A 57 13.67 -13.26 -4.96
N SER A 58 13.70 -13.28 -3.63
CA SER A 58 13.65 -14.52 -2.84
C SER A 58 12.23 -14.96 -2.43
N ARG A 59 11.33 -14.00 -2.21
CA ARG A 59 10.02 -14.21 -1.59
C ARG A 59 8.85 -13.85 -2.48
N THR A 60 9.06 -13.21 -3.63
CA THR A 60 7.96 -12.79 -4.51
C THR A 60 8.01 -13.44 -5.90
N GLU A 61 6.87 -13.46 -6.58
CA GLU A 61 6.75 -13.85 -7.98
C GLU A 61 5.84 -12.87 -8.71
N GLY A 62 6.04 -12.66 -10.01
CA GLY A 62 5.23 -11.73 -10.82
C GLY A 62 5.72 -10.26 -10.81
N PHE A 63 6.97 -10.03 -10.37
CA PHE A 63 7.52 -8.67 -10.28
C PHE A 63 7.65 -7.99 -11.64
N GLU A 64 8.10 -8.70 -12.68
CA GLU A 64 8.27 -8.10 -14.01
C GLU A 64 6.92 -7.75 -14.65
N GLU A 65 5.89 -8.56 -14.44
CA GLU A 65 4.52 -8.25 -14.87
C GLU A 65 3.98 -7.03 -14.14
N TYR A 66 4.18 -6.95 -12.82
CA TYR A 66 3.80 -5.77 -12.03
C TYR A 66 4.55 -4.52 -12.49
N ARG A 67 5.86 -4.62 -12.73
CA ARG A 67 6.72 -3.54 -13.22
C ARG A 67 6.20 -2.96 -14.54
N LYS A 68 5.87 -3.82 -15.51
CA LYS A 68 5.28 -3.39 -16.80
C LYS A 68 3.95 -2.66 -16.62
N ILE A 69 3.12 -3.09 -15.67
CA ILE A 69 1.84 -2.42 -15.40
C ILE A 69 2.09 -1.01 -14.87
N VAL A 70 2.95 -0.86 -13.86
CA VAL A 70 3.15 0.44 -13.20
C VAL A 70 4.06 1.39 -14.00
N GLU A 71 4.82 0.90 -14.97
CA GLU A 71 5.64 1.73 -15.87
C GLU A 71 4.83 2.86 -16.54
N GLY A 72 3.58 2.61 -16.92
CA GLY A 72 2.70 3.63 -17.52
C GLY A 72 2.05 4.61 -16.51
N TYR A 73 2.16 4.35 -15.21
CA TYR A 73 1.56 5.17 -14.15
C TYR A 73 2.59 6.14 -13.58
N THR A 74 3.13 7.03 -14.42
CA THR A 74 3.97 8.11 -13.92
C THR A 74 3.15 9.01 -12.98
N PRO A 75 3.76 9.62 -11.95
CA PRO A 75 3.04 10.54 -11.08
C PRO A 75 2.32 11.67 -11.84
N GLU A 76 2.91 12.16 -12.94
CA GLU A 76 2.33 13.16 -13.84
C GLU A 76 1.07 12.63 -14.56
N SER A 77 1.06 11.37 -15.01
CA SER A 77 -0.06 10.83 -15.76
C SER A 77 -1.31 10.61 -14.91
N VAL A 78 -1.15 10.54 -13.58
CA VAL A 78 -2.25 10.30 -12.65
C VAL A 78 -2.71 11.54 -11.89
N GLU A 79 -2.10 12.71 -12.08
CA GLU A 79 -2.46 13.95 -11.36
C GLU A 79 -3.93 14.31 -11.57
N GLU A 80 -4.40 14.30 -12.82
CA GLU A 80 -5.79 14.66 -13.13
C GLU A 80 -6.79 13.64 -12.55
N ILE A 81 -6.45 12.35 -12.61
CA ILE A 81 -7.28 11.24 -12.15
C ILE A 81 -7.40 11.26 -10.62
N THR A 82 -6.27 11.44 -9.94
CA THR A 82 -6.19 11.38 -8.48
C THR A 82 -6.50 12.72 -7.82
N GLY A 83 -6.30 13.84 -8.51
CA GLY A 83 -6.35 15.18 -7.92
C GLY A 83 -5.20 15.45 -6.94
N VAL A 84 -4.13 14.65 -6.98
CA VAL A 84 -2.96 14.75 -6.11
C VAL A 84 -1.78 15.15 -6.98
N SER A 85 -0.93 16.06 -6.50
CA SER A 85 0.23 16.48 -7.27
C SER A 85 1.26 15.36 -7.41
N ALA A 86 1.97 15.34 -8.53
CA ALA A 86 3.04 14.40 -8.83
C ALA A 86 4.15 14.46 -7.78
N GLN A 87 4.37 15.64 -7.18
CA GLN A 87 5.32 15.85 -6.09
C GLN A 87 4.85 15.15 -4.81
N GLU A 88 3.58 15.29 -4.43
CA GLU A 88 3.02 14.60 -3.26
C GLU A 88 3.11 13.08 -3.44
N ILE A 89 2.74 12.55 -4.61
CA ILE A 89 2.82 11.11 -4.87
C ILE A 89 4.25 10.59 -4.66
N ARG A 90 5.26 11.29 -5.18
CA ARG A 90 6.67 10.94 -4.97
C ARG A 90 7.07 11.01 -3.51
N GLN A 91 6.66 12.07 -2.80
CA GLN A 91 6.97 12.23 -1.39
C GLN A 91 6.38 11.08 -0.56
N ALA A 92 5.14 10.69 -0.81
CA ALA A 92 4.50 9.56 -0.13
C ALA A 92 5.21 8.23 -0.44
N ALA A 93 5.54 7.99 -1.70
CA ALA A 93 6.23 6.79 -2.14
C ALA A 93 7.61 6.65 -1.47
N ARG A 94 8.41 7.73 -1.48
CA ARG A 94 9.72 7.80 -0.82
C ARG A 94 9.61 7.66 0.70
N MET A 95 8.63 8.30 1.33
CA MET A 95 8.40 8.20 2.77
C MET A 95 8.02 6.77 3.18
N TYR A 96 7.16 6.13 2.41
CA TYR A 96 6.75 4.74 2.64
C TYR A 96 7.92 3.76 2.45
N ALA A 97 8.67 3.88 1.35
CA ALA A 97 9.79 2.98 1.04
C ALA A 97 11.02 3.22 1.94
N GLY A 98 11.25 4.45 2.38
CA GLY A 98 12.35 4.81 3.29
C GLY A 98 12.12 4.37 4.74
N ALA A 99 10.91 3.94 5.10
CA ALA A 99 10.60 3.52 6.46
C ALA A 99 11.27 2.18 6.81
N LYS A 100 11.95 2.11 7.97
CA LYS A 100 12.52 0.87 8.52
C LYS A 100 11.45 -0.20 8.83
N SER A 101 10.20 0.20 8.95
CA SER A 101 9.04 -0.65 9.18
C SER A 101 7.82 0.16 8.80
N ALA A 102 7.00 -0.36 7.89
CA ALA A 102 5.75 0.28 7.49
C ALA A 102 4.62 -0.75 7.54
N ALA A 103 3.48 -0.32 8.08
CA ALA A 103 2.24 -1.07 8.09
C ALA A 103 1.22 -0.30 7.26
N ILE A 104 0.48 -1.02 6.41
CA ILE A 104 -0.67 -0.47 5.68
C ILE A 104 -1.91 -0.88 6.47
N LEU A 105 -2.72 0.10 6.85
CA LEU A 105 -4.03 -0.11 7.44
C LEU A 105 -5.08 0.37 6.44
N TRP A 106 -6.06 -0.48 6.11
CA TRP A 106 -7.17 -0.11 5.26
C TRP A 106 -8.50 -0.53 5.88
N GLY A 107 -9.56 0.22 5.56
CA GLY A 107 -10.91 -0.05 6.04
C GLY A 107 -11.90 -0.30 4.91
N MET A 108 -13.19 -0.16 5.24
CA MET A 108 -14.31 -0.36 4.30
C MET A 108 -14.27 0.59 3.10
N GLY A 109 -13.61 1.74 3.23
CA GLY A 109 -13.37 2.69 2.13
C GLY A 109 -12.51 2.13 0.98
N VAL A 110 -11.91 0.94 1.15
CA VAL A 110 -11.24 0.21 0.07
C VAL A 110 -12.11 -0.93 -0.45
N THR A 111 -12.72 -1.72 0.45
CA THR A 111 -13.39 -2.98 0.08
C THR A 111 -14.80 -2.82 -0.47
N GLN A 112 -15.45 -1.67 -0.28
CA GLN A 112 -16.81 -1.40 -0.79
C GLN A 112 -16.84 -0.74 -2.17
N PHE A 113 -15.67 -0.44 -2.76
CA PHE A 113 -15.59 -0.01 -4.15
C PHE A 113 -15.62 -1.22 -5.10
N TYR A 114 -16.14 -1.00 -6.31
CA TYR A 114 -16.15 -2.02 -7.36
C TYR A 114 -14.77 -2.64 -7.61
N GLN A 115 -13.71 -1.83 -7.50
CA GLN A 115 -12.32 -2.25 -7.68
C GLN A 115 -11.61 -2.57 -6.36
N GLY A 116 -12.36 -2.96 -5.33
CA GLY A 116 -11.82 -3.16 -3.98
C GLY A 116 -10.79 -4.29 -3.90
N VAL A 117 -11.01 -5.39 -4.63
CA VAL A 117 -10.09 -6.53 -4.66
C VAL A 117 -8.75 -6.14 -5.29
N GLU A 118 -8.80 -5.39 -6.39
CA GLU A 118 -7.64 -4.88 -7.12
C GLU A 118 -6.88 -3.87 -6.26
N THR A 119 -7.58 -3.02 -5.53
CA THR A 119 -6.98 -2.06 -4.61
C THR A 119 -6.24 -2.76 -3.46
N VAL A 120 -6.86 -3.78 -2.84
CA VAL A 120 -6.19 -4.59 -1.80
C VAL A 120 -4.96 -5.32 -2.37
N ARG A 121 -5.06 -5.84 -3.61
CA ARG A 121 -3.90 -6.45 -4.29
C ARG A 121 -2.78 -5.43 -4.49
N SER A 122 -3.09 -4.22 -4.95
CA SER A 122 -2.09 -3.16 -5.16
C SER A 122 -1.46 -2.69 -3.85
N LEU A 123 -2.22 -2.56 -2.76
CA LEU A 123 -1.68 -2.30 -1.41
C LEU A 123 -0.72 -3.40 -0.97
N THR A 124 -1.11 -4.67 -1.14
CA THR A 124 -0.26 -5.81 -0.78
C THR A 124 1.01 -5.84 -1.65
N SER A 125 0.90 -5.50 -2.93
CA SER A 125 2.03 -5.36 -3.85
C SER A 125 3.06 -4.33 -3.36
N LEU A 126 2.62 -3.18 -2.84
CA LEU A 126 3.53 -2.18 -2.24
C LEU A 126 4.22 -2.72 -0.98
N ALA A 127 3.50 -3.45 -0.14
CA ALA A 127 4.08 -4.08 1.06
C ALA A 127 5.09 -5.17 0.69
N MET A 128 4.85 -5.95 -0.37
CA MET A 128 5.82 -6.90 -0.91
C MET A 128 7.06 -6.18 -1.46
N LEU A 129 6.86 -5.08 -2.19
CA LEU A 129 7.93 -4.33 -2.85
C LEU A 129 8.92 -3.77 -1.83
N THR A 130 8.42 -3.37 -0.66
CA THR A 130 9.21 -2.78 0.43
C THR A 130 9.66 -3.79 1.49
N GLY A 131 9.46 -5.09 1.25
CA GLY A 131 9.85 -6.15 2.18
C GLY A 131 9.18 -6.04 3.55
N ASN A 132 7.95 -5.51 3.57
CA ASN A 132 7.17 -5.25 4.78
C ASN A 132 6.37 -6.46 5.27
N LEU A 133 6.40 -7.60 4.58
CA LEU A 133 5.68 -8.81 4.98
C LEU A 133 6.59 -9.81 5.71
N GLY A 134 6.04 -10.51 6.72
CA GLY A 134 6.68 -11.65 7.37
C GLY A 134 7.78 -11.34 8.39
N LYS A 135 7.91 -10.08 8.84
CA LYS A 135 8.87 -9.68 9.89
C LYS A 135 8.13 -9.37 11.21
N PRO A 136 8.65 -9.76 12.40
CA PRO A 136 7.93 -9.67 13.70
C PRO A 136 7.47 -8.28 14.17
N GLN A 137 7.74 -7.22 13.40
CA GLN A 137 7.39 -5.83 13.75
C GLN A 137 6.74 -5.05 12.59
N ARG A 138 6.41 -5.70 11.46
CA ARG A 138 5.82 -5.06 10.28
C ARG A 138 4.44 -5.67 10.01
N GLY A 139 3.37 -4.94 10.35
CA GLY A 139 1.98 -5.35 10.04
C GLY A 139 1.23 -6.13 11.11
N ARG A 140 1.40 -5.82 12.39
CA ARG A 140 0.53 -6.38 13.44
C ARG A 140 -0.69 -5.48 13.65
N GLU A 141 -1.81 -5.84 13.04
CA GLU A 141 -3.11 -5.30 13.46
C GLU A 141 -3.42 -5.81 14.89
N PRO A 142 -4.00 -4.99 15.78
CA PRO A 142 -4.47 -5.48 17.07
C PRO A 142 -5.70 -6.38 16.86
N GLY A 143 -5.52 -7.71 16.91
CA GLY A 143 -6.63 -8.69 16.98
C GLY A 143 -6.57 -9.88 16.02
N SER A 144 -5.66 -9.92 15.05
CA SER A 144 -5.56 -11.04 14.09
C SER A 144 -4.72 -12.21 14.65
N ARG A 145 -5.27 -13.43 14.57
CA ARG A 145 -4.59 -14.70 14.97
C ARG A 145 -3.37 -14.97 14.08
N PRO A 146 -2.33 -15.63 14.61
CA PRO A 146 -1.11 -15.89 13.85
C PRO A 146 -1.36 -17.02 12.84
N GLU A 147 -1.56 -16.68 11.57
CA GLU A 147 -1.45 -17.65 10.48
C GLU A 147 -0.84 -16.98 9.24
N GLN A 148 0.49 -16.80 9.26
CA GLN A 148 1.27 -16.48 8.07
C GLN A 148 2.29 -17.61 7.88
N ARG A 149 1.87 -18.68 7.21
CA ARG A 149 2.73 -19.81 6.86
C ARG A 149 3.74 -19.33 5.81
N SER A 150 5.04 -19.45 6.12
CA SER A 150 6.17 -19.08 5.27
C SER A 150 6.10 -19.76 3.89
N GLY A 151 5.73 -19.02 2.85
CA GLY A 151 5.75 -19.41 1.43
C GLY A 151 6.05 -18.20 0.53
N ARG A 152 6.32 -18.42 -0.77
CA ARG A 152 6.46 -17.33 -1.75
C ARG A 152 5.11 -16.64 -1.99
N VAL A 153 5.11 -15.32 -2.09
CA VAL A 153 3.89 -14.50 -2.25
C VAL A 153 3.86 -13.88 -3.64
N ARG A 154 2.78 -14.08 -4.41
CA ARG A 154 2.68 -13.56 -5.79
C ARG A 154 2.07 -12.17 -5.83
N TYR A 155 2.60 -11.31 -6.69
CA TYR A 155 1.89 -10.12 -7.14
C TYR A 155 0.61 -10.54 -7.88
N GLY A 156 -0.53 -9.92 -7.56
CA GLY A 156 -1.76 -10.03 -8.35
C GLY A 156 -2.61 -11.32 -8.22
N ARG A 157 -2.27 -12.32 -7.39
CA ARG A 157 -3.19 -13.45 -7.10
C ARG A 157 -3.64 -13.49 -5.63
N SER A 158 -4.94 -13.66 -5.43
CA SER A 158 -5.62 -13.66 -4.13
C SER A 158 -5.07 -14.72 -3.18
N ALA A 159 -4.83 -14.34 -1.92
CA ALA A 159 -5.21 -15.19 -0.80
C ALA A 159 -6.70 -14.95 -0.56
N GLY A 160 -7.54 -15.87 -1.04
CA GLY A 160 -8.95 -15.88 -0.64
C GLY A 160 -9.02 -16.35 0.80
N TYR A 161 -9.63 -15.54 1.68
CA TYR A 161 -10.18 -16.05 2.92
C TYR A 161 -11.67 -15.71 2.96
N LEU A 162 -12.48 -16.71 2.63
CA LEU A 162 -13.85 -16.81 3.11
C LEU A 162 -13.77 -16.97 4.64
N SER A 163 -14.29 -16.01 5.40
CA SER A 163 -14.73 -16.29 6.76
C SER A 163 -16.24 -16.52 6.72
N ARG A 164 -16.64 -17.81 6.84
CA ARG A 164 -18.01 -18.21 7.19
C ARG A 164 -18.47 -17.41 8.41
N LEU A 165 -19.61 -16.74 8.30
CA LEU A 165 -20.33 -16.23 9.47
C LEU A 165 -21.11 -17.39 10.10
N PRO A 166 -21.06 -17.59 11.43
CA PRO A 166 -22.02 -18.46 12.08
C PRO A 166 -23.40 -17.81 12.01
N VAL A 167 -24.34 -18.57 11.46
CA VAL A 167 -25.77 -18.33 11.56
C VAL A 167 -26.17 -18.46 13.04
N ARG A 168 -26.93 -17.48 13.54
CA ARG A 168 -27.88 -17.69 14.64
C ARG A 168 -29.26 -17.63 14.04
#